data_AF-A0A512PGK6-F1
#
_entry.id   AF-A0A512PGK6-F1
#
_cell.length_a   1.000
_cell.length_b   1.000
_cell.length_c   1.000
_cell.angle_alpha   90.00
_cell.angle_beta   90.00
_cell.angle_gamma   90.00
#
_symmetry.space_group_name_H-M   'P 1'
#
loop_
_entity.id
_entity.type
_entity.pdbx_description
1 polymer ?
#
loop_
_entity_poly.entity_id
_entity_poly.type
_entity_poly.pdbx_seq_one_letter_code
_entity_poly.pdbx_strand_id
1 'polypeptide(L)'
;MVYTLSSPSVLAADAACHSQARALVACLTRAFSLTPDACAPAPHDQAATAIAWGMVEFVDMTAPSTARALATVVGGRHLPDAPSLARTRLGSARDVARLVLAETGPWPDAPEVTLPGLGAHAAPAAAAAAAAAAWWSRPELPIEHFRSLTDPWRAMIALDEAEPAPAADVYGERADAVADALAALACPSTDLASLAALRWPFGTWQNAMHAAAWAAFHQDRLHAQMVAVLAATGQVLAANPGAGPVELRSALHAAHALVVGALLGDVLDTEPLQVLRMAEAGL
;
A
#
# COMPACT_ATOMS: atom_id res chain seq x y z
N MET A 1 16.52 -9.64 -3.18
CA MET A 1 16.01 -8.47 -2.44
C MET A 1 15.37 -8.99 -1.17
N VAL A 2 15.92 -8.69 0.01
CA VAL A 2 15.37 -9.22 1.27
C VAL A 2 14.16 -8.37 1.63
N TYR A 3 12.94 -8.88 1.44
CA TYR A 3 11.71 -8.26 1.97
C TYR A 3 11.74 -8.34 3.50
N THR A 4 12.51 -7.47 4.14
CA THR A 4 12.55 -7.37 5.60
C THR A 4 11.38 -6.54 6.10
N LEU A 5 10.20 -7.15 6.30
CA LEU A 5 9.12 -6.67 7.20
C LEU A 5 8.70 -5.17 7.18
N SER A 6 9.17 -4.35 6.23
CA SER A 6 8.52 -3.12 5.76
C SER A 6 7.40 -3.52 4.81
N SER A 7 6.53 -4.40 5.31
CA SER A 7 5.57 -5.19 4.56
C SER A 7 4.50 -4.33 3.91
N PRO A 8 3.80 -4.85 2.88
CA PRO A 8 2.56 -4.24 2.37
C PRO A 8 1.60 -3.77 3.48
N SER A 9 1.54 -4.49 4.61
CA SER A 9 0.73 -4.11 5.78
C SER A 9 1.21 -2.84 6.45
N VAL A 10 2.52 -2.65 6.59
CA VAL A 10 3.10 -1.44 7.16
C VAL A 10 2.80 -0.23 6.28
N LEU A 11 3.03 -0.36 4.97
CA LEU A 11 2.71 0.70 4.00
C LEU A 11 1.22 1.05 4.04
N ALA A 12 0.34 0.05 4.01
CA ALA A 12 -1.10 0.26 3.97
C ALA A 12 -1.63 0.84 5.30
N ALA A 13 -1.10 0.41 6.45
CA ALA A 13 -1.45 0.97 7.75
C ALA A 13 -1.03 2.44 7.88
N ASP A 14 0.13 2.81 7.34
CA ASP A 14 0.57 4.20 7.31
C ASP A 14 -0.24 5.04 6.31
N ALA A 15 -0.54 4.50 5.13
CA ALA A 15 -1.41 5.15 4.16
C ALA A 15 -2.78 5.44 4.77
N ALA A 16 -3.32 4.52 5.57
CA ALA A 16 -4.59 4.69 6.27
C ALA A 16 -4.58 5.79 7.34
N CYS A 17 -3.42 6.11 7.90
CA CYS A 17 -3.25 7.19 8.88
C CYS A 17 -3.02 8.57 8.24
N HIS A 18 -2.93 8.62 6.91
CA HIS A 18 -2.67 9.84 6.17
C HIS A 18 -3.91 10.74 6.06
N SER A 19 -3.72 12.07 6.04
CA SER A 19 -4.84 13.01 5.84
C SER A 19 -5.56 12.83 4.50
N GLN A 20 -4.84 12.29 3.50
CA GLN A 20 -5.36 11.92 2.18
C GLN A 20 -5.48 10.40 2.01
N ALA A 21 -5.67 9.65 3.10
CA ALA A 21 -5.66 8.18 3.12
C ALA A 21 -6.50 7.56 2.00
N ARG A 22 -7.71 8.08 1.77
CA ARG A 22 -8.60 7.56 0.71
C ARG A 22 -8.00 7.69 -0.69
N ALA A 23 -7.52 8.87 -1.04
CA ALA A 23 -6.94 9.12 -2.35
C ALA A 23 -5.62 8.37 -2.54
N LEU A 24 -4.80 8.30 -1.48
CA LEU A 24 -3.54 7.58 -1.48
C LEU A 24 -3.74 6.07 -1.61
N VAL A 25 -4.60 5.46 -0.79
CA VAL A 25 -4.91 4.03 -0.86
C VAL A 25 -5.56 3.70 -2.21
N ALA A 26 -6.49 4.52 -2.70
CA ALA A 26 -7.05 4.33 -4.04
C ALA A 26 -5.97 4.39 -5.14
N CYS A 27 -5.04 5.33 -5.06
CA CYS A 27 -3.91 5.44 -6.00
C CYS A 27 -3.01 4.20 -5.96
N LEU A 28 -2.67 3.70 -4.76
CA LEU A 28 -1.83 2.52 -4.58
C LEU A 28 -2.54 1.25 -5.05
N THR A 29 -3.80 1.05 -4.64
CA THR A 29 -4.61 -0.09 -5.09
C THR A 29 -4.70 -0.11 -6.61
N ARG A 30 -5.00 1.04 -7.24
CA ARG A 30 -5.08 1.12 -8.69
C ARG A 30 -3.73 0.85 -9.35
N ALA A 31 -2.65 1.45 -8.87
CA ALA A 31 -1.32 1.21 -9.42
C ALA A 31 -0.94 -0.28 -9.41
N PHE A 32 -1.28 -0.99 -8.34
CA PHE A 32 -0.93 -2.41 -8.21
C PHE A 32 -1.96 -3.36 -8.82
N SER A 33 -3.13 -2.89 -9.22
CA SER A 33 -4.15 -3.74 -9.86
C SER A 33 -4.20 -3.60 -11.38
N LEU A 34 -3.35 -2.76 -11.98
CA LEU A 34 -3.35 -2.54 -13.43
C LEU A 34 -2.59 -3.66 -14.13
N THR A 35 -3.23 -4.24 -15.15
CA THR A 35 -2.58 -5.13 -16.10
C THR A 35 -1.79 -4.31 -17.12
N PRO A 36 -0.82 -4.92 -17.82
CA PRO A 36 -0.11 -4.27 -18.92
C PRO A 36 -1.04 -3.70 -20.01
N ASP A 37 -2.12 -4.42 -20.31
CA ASP A 37 -3.08 -4.04 -21.36
C ASP A 37 -3.92 -2.81 -20.98
N ALA A 38 -4.12 -2.56 -19.68
CA ALA A 38 -4.85 -1.40 -19.18
C ALA A 38 -4.11 -0.06 -19.41
N CYS A 39 -2.83 -0.12 -19.83
CA CYS A 39 -1.97 1.03 -20.07
C CYS A 39 -1.71 1.34 -21.57
N ALA A 40 -2.48 0.72 -22.49
CA ALA A 40 -2.40 0.95 -23.94
C ALA A 40 -2.66 2.43 -24.34
N PRO A 41 -2.15 2.92 -25.50
CA PRO A 41 -1.36 4.14 -25.63
C PRO A 41 -2.18 5.42 -25.45
N ALA A 42 -2.51 5.75 -24.21
CA ALA A 42 -2.85 7.11 -23.85
C ALA A 42 -1.70 8.04 -24.30
N PRO A 43 -1.99 9.29 -24.72
CA PRO A 43 -0.97 10.21 -25.17
C PRO A 43 0.12 10.36 -24.10
N HIS A 44 1.28 9.79 -24.40
CA HIS A 44 2.38 9.70 -23.48
C HIS A 44 3.25 10.95 -23.58
N ASP A 45 3.23 11.81 -22.55
CA ASP A 45 4.23 12.87 -22.42
C ASP A 45 5.46 12.37 -21.63
N GLN A 46 6.50 11.97 -22.38
CA GLN A 46 7.77 11.48 -21.80
C GLN A 46 8.47 12.56 -20.99
N ALA A 47 8.41 13.81 -21.44
CA ALA A 47 9.04 14.92 -20.74
C ALA A 47 8.33 15.20 -19.41
N ALA A 48 6.99 15.24 -19.41
CA ALA A 48 6.22 15.44 -18.19
C ALA A 48 6.44 14.31 -17.17
N THR A 49 6.51 13.06 -17.63
CA THR A 49 6.76 11.90 -16.75
C THR A 49 8.18 11.93 -16.16
N ALA A 50 9.19 12.26 -16.95
CA ALA A 50 10.56 12.41 -16.47
C ALA A 50 10.69 13.57 -15.46
N ILE A 51 10.02 14.70 -15.72
CA ILE A 51 9.96 15.84 -14.80
C ILE A 51 9.28 15.44 -13.49
N ALA A 52 8.13 14.79 -13.56
CA ALA A 52 7.40 14.32 -12.38
C ALA A 52 8.27 13.39 -11.52
N TRP A 53 8.96 12.41 -12.12
CA TRP A 53 9.90 11.57 -11.39
C TRP A 53 11.07 12.38 -10.80
N GLY A 54 11.66 13.28 -11.58
CA GLY A 54 12.72 14.17 -11.10
C GLY A 54 12.30 14.98 -9.87
N MET A 55 11.04 15.38 -9.78
CA MET A 55 10.48 16.07 -8.62
C MET A 55 10.37 15.18 -7.37
N VAL A 56 10.14 13.86 -7.51
CA VAL A 56 10.06 12.91 -6.37
C VAL A 56 11.31 12.98 -5.49
N GLU A 57 12.49 13.14 -6.11
CA GLU A 57 13.78 13.25 -5.40
C GLU A 57 13.84 14.49 -4.48
N PHE A 58 13.00 15.50 -4.70
CA PHE A 58 12.94 16.74 -3.91
C PHE A 58 11.73 16.82 -2.97
N VAL A 59 10.69 16.00 -3.21
CA VAL A 59 9.44 15.97 -2.43
C VAL A 59 9.67 15.56 -0.97
N ASP A 60 10.76 14.86 -0.67
CA ASP A 60 11.06 14.30 0.66
C ASP A 60 11.77 15.26 1.63
N MET A 61 12.16 16.45 1.19
CA MET A 61 13.02 17.30 2.03
C MET A 61 12.31 17.87 3.27
N THR A 62 10.98 17.83 3.33
CA THR A 62 10.20 18.50 4.38
C THR A 62 9.34 17.59 5.26
N ALA A 63 9.08 16.32 4.89
CA ALA A 63 8.23 15.42 5.67
C ALA A 63 9.03 14.62 6.72
N PRO A 64 8.76 14.77 8.04
CA PRO A 64 9.45 13.99 9.05
C PRO A 64 8.92 12.53 9.08
N SER A 65 9.81 11.56 8.82
CA SER A 65 9.52 10.14 9.04
C SER A 65 9.60 9.76 10.52
N THR A 66 8.95 8.67 10.93
CA THR A 66 9.02 8.11 12.29
C THR A 66 10.47 7.78 12.64
N ALA A 67 11.23 7.18 11.72
CA ALA A 67 12.65 6.92 11.92
C ALA A 67 13.45 8.20 12.14
N ARG A 68 13.18 9.26 11.37
CA ARG A 68 13.81 10.58 11.54
C ARG A 68 13.41 11.23 12.87
N ALA A 69 12.13 11.18 13.24
CA ALA A 69 11.63 11.71 14.51
C ALA A 69 12.28 10.98 15.70
N LEU A 70 12.38 9.65 15.66
CA LEU A 70 13.04 8.85 16.69
C LEU A 70 14.56 9.10 16.73
N ALA A 71 15.22 9.27 15.58
CA ALA A 71 16.64 9.61 15.55
C ALA A 71 16.94 10.97 16.21
N THR A 72 16.03 11.94 16.12
CA THR A 72 16.19 13.25 16.79
C THR A 72 16.04 13.21 18.32
N VAL A 73 15.51 12.11 18.87
CA VAL A 73 15.32 11.87 20.31
C VAL A 73 16.60 11.35 20.96
N VAL A 74 17.48 10.67 20.19
CA VAL A 74 18.79 10.18 20.66
C VAL A 74 19.70 11.32 21.15
N GLY A 75 19.39 12.58 20.81
CA GLY A 75 20.07 13.80 21.30
C GLY A 75 19.52 14.41 22.60
N GLY A 76 18.79 13.67 23.43
CA GLY A 76 18.31 14.14 24.75
C GLY A 76 17.00 14.93 24.74
N ARG A 77 16.23 14.86 23.64
CA ARG A 77 14.89 15.46 23.55
C ARG A 77 13.83 14.43 23.94
N HIS A 78 12.67 14.88 24.43
CA HIS A 78 11.54 13.99 24.69
C HIS A 78 11.03 13.35 23.38
N LEU A 79 10.61 12.07 23.45
CA LEU A 79 9.85 11.44 22.38
C LEU A 79 8.66 12.32 22.00
N PRO A 80 8.36 12.52 20.70
CA PRO A 80 7.11 13.17 20.31
C PRO A 80 5.93 12.43 20.93
N ASP A 81 4.85 13.14 21.23
CA ASP A 81 3.65 12.52 21.79
C ASP A 81 3.08 11.45 20.84
N ALA A 82 2.33 10.49 21.40
CA ALA A 82 1.75 9.40 20.61
C ALA A 82 0.91 9.88 19.41
N PRO A 83 0.15 11.01 19.49
CA PRO A 83 -0.50 11.61 18.33
C PRO A 83 0.47 12.09 17.25
N SER A 84 1.64 12.63 17.61
CA SER A 84 2.65 13.02 16.63
C SER A 84 3.36 11.81 16.03
N LEU A 85 3.67 10.79 16.83
CA LEU A 85 4.22 9.53 16.30
C LEU A 85 3.21 8.73 15.45
N ALA A 86 1.92 8.87 15.72
CA ALA A 86 0.85 8.31 14.90
C ALA A 86 0.69 9.04 13.57
N ARG A 87 1.08 10.33 13.52
CA ARG A 87 1.13 11.14 12.29
C ARG A 87 2.44 11.00 11.52
N THR A 88 3.53 10.56 12.16
CA THR A 88 4.79 10.27 11.47
C THR A 88 4.70 8.97 10.69
N ARG A 89 5.29 8.99 9.49
CA ARG A 89 5.26 7.91 8.49
C ARG A 89 6.49 7.02 8.66
N LEU A 90 6.38 5.69 8.59
CA LEU A 90 7.51 4.78 8.71
C LEU A 90 8.46 4.85 7.50
N GLY A 91 7.97 5.34 6.36
CA GLY A 91 8.74 5.53 5.11
C GLY A 91 8.65 6.94 4.54
N SER A 92 9.65 7.30 3.74
CA SER A 92 9.73 8.57 3.02
C SER A 92 8.91 8.53 1.72
N ALA A 93 8.55 9.68 1.14
CA ALA A 93 7.80 9.69 -0.13
C ALA A 93 8.58 9.02 -1.27
N ARG A 94 9.91 9.14 -1.25
CA ARG A 94 10.82 8.46 -2.17
C ARG A 94 10.78 6.94 -2.03
N ASP A 95 10.71 6.43 -0.80
CA ASP A 95 10.63 4.99 -0.56
C ASP A 95 9.32 4.41 -1.11
N VAL A 96 8.20 5.12 -0.91
CA VAL A 96 6.90 4.75 -1.48
C VAL A 96 6.94 4.77 -3.00
N ALA A 97 7.50 5.82 -3.62
CA ALA A 97 7.62 5.88 -5.08
C ALA A 97 8.48 4.74 -5.64
N ARG A 98 9.60 4.43 -4.99
CA ARG A 98 10.49 3.32 -5.41
C ARG A 98 9.82 1.96 -5.28
N LEU A 99 9.05 1.76 -4.21
CA LEU A 99 8.25 0.55 -4.06
C LEU A 99 7.21 0.47 -5.18
N VAL A 100 6.50 1.56 -5.45
CA VAL A 100 5.52 1.58 -6.54
C VAL A 100 6.18 1.23 -7.86
N LEU A 101 7.30 1.86 -8.17
CA LEU A 101 8.07 1.60 -9.39
C LEU A 101 8.58 0.15 -9.48
N ALA A 102 9.00 -0.46 -8.36
CA ALA A 102 9.45 -1.84 -8.34
C ALA A 102 8.30 -2.82 -8.62
N GLU A 103 7.12 -2.54 -8.08
CA GLU A 103 5.95 -3.42 -8.16
C GLU A 103 5.17 -3.26 -9.48
N THR A 104 5.19 -2.07 -10.08
CA THR A 104 4.57 -1.78 -11.39
C THR A 104 5.57 -1.80 -12.54
N GLY A 105 6.86 -1.95 -12.25
CA GLY A 105 7.94 -2.04 -13.22
C GLY A 105 7.81 -3.15 -14.28
N PRO A 106 7.23 -4.33 -14.01
CA PRO A 106 7.14 -5.40 -15.03
C PRO A 106 5.95 -5.22 -15.99
N TRP A 107 5.56 -4.01 -16.37
CA TRP A 107 4.58 -3.75 -17.44
C TRP A 107 5.23 -3.96 -18.82
N PRO A 108 5.07 -5.14 -19.47
CA PRO A 108 5.69 -5.40 -20.76
C PRO A 108 5.10 -4.46 -21.82
N ASP A 109 5.92 -4.09 -22.79
CA ASP A 109 5.50 -3.34 -24.00
C ASP A 109 5.04 -1.88 -23.79
N ALA A 110 5.18 -1.33 -22.58
CA ALA A 110 4.93 0.09 -22.32
C ALA A 110 6.10 0.98 -22.82
N PRO A 111 5.82 2.22 -23.27
CA PRO A 111 6.89 3.17 -23.60
C PRO A 111 7.78 3.44 -22.38
N GLU A 112 9.08 3.43 -22.58
CA GLU A 112 10.07 3.64 -21.52
C GLU A 112 10.42 5.12 -21.34
N VAL A 113 10.76 5.48 -20.10
CA VAL A 113 11.36 6.77 -19.73
C VAL A 113 12.64 6.51 -18.94
N THR A 114 13.69 7.30 -19.19
CA THR A 114 14.93 7.22 -18.42
C THR A 114 14.79 7.99 -17.11
N LEU A 115 14.88 7.29 -15.99
CA LEU A 115 14.81 7.83 -14.65
C LEU A 115 16.22 8.02 -14.06
N PRO A 116 16.57 9.23 -13.56
CA PRO A 116 17.86 9.48 -12.94
C PRO A 116 18.18 8.48 -11.82
N GLY A 117 19.32 7.80 -11.93
CA GLY A 117 19.81 6.85 -10.94
C GLY A 117 19.11 5.48 -10.93
N LEU A 118 18.09 5.26 -11.77
CA LEU A 118 17.35 3.99 -11.84
C LEU A 118 17.29 3.36 -13.24
N GLY A 119 17.68 4.09 -14.29
CA GLY A 119 17.71 3.56 -15.66
C GLY A 119 16.38 3.70 -16.39
N ALA A 120 16.15 2.88 -17.41
CA ALA A 120 14.90 2.87 -18.18
C ALA A 120 13.81 2.10 -17.43
N HIS A 121 12.61 2.66 -17.37
CA HIS A 121 11.44 2.08 -16.74
C HIS A 121 10.20 2.34 -17.59
N ALA A 122 9.18 1.48 -17.46
CA ALA A 122 7.86 1.75 -18.00
C ALA A 122 7.37 3.11 -17.50
N ALA A 123 7.09 4.01 -18.41
CA ALA A 123 6.72 5.36 -18.05
C ALA A 123 5.35 5.47 -17.35
N PRO A 124 4.36 4.58 -17.56
CA PRO A 124 3.19 4.53 -16.70
C PRO A 124 3.58 4.22 -15.23
N ALA A 125 4.59 3.37 -15.00
CA ALA A 125 5.05 3.00 -13.66
C ALA A 125 5.72 4.21 -12.97
N ALA A 126 6.51 4.96 -13.73
CA ALA A 126 7.10 6.22 -13.26
C ALA A 126 6.04 7.27 -12.90
N ALA A 127 4.99 7.40 -13.70
CA ALA A 127 3.87 8.30 -13.44
C ALA A 127 3.08 7.87 -12.18
N ALA A 128 2.80 6.58 -12.03
CA ALA A 128 2.15 6.02 -10.83
C ALA A 128 2.93 6.35 -9.56
N ALA A 129 4.24 6.13 -9.61
CA ALA A 129 5.14 6.36 -8.49
C ALA A 129 5.23 7.85 -8.11
N ALA A 130 5.28 8.75 -9.11
CA ALA A 130 5.24 10.19 -8.87
C ALA A 130 3.91 10.63 -8.25
N ALA A 131 2.78 10.09 -8.72
CA ALA A 131 1.47 10.36 -8.14
C ALA A 131 1.35 9.86 -6.69
N ALA A 132 1.84 8.64 -6.41
CA ALA A 132 1.87 8.09 -5.06
C ALA A 132 2.70 8.97 -4.11
N ALA A 133 3.89 9.43 -4.53
CA ALA A 133 4.70 10.37 -3.76
C ALA A 133 3.98 11.71 -3.54
N ALA A 134 3.27 12.22 -4.54
CA ALA A 134 2.49 13.45 -4.41
C ALA A 134 1.41 13.33 -3.34
N TRP A 135 0.60 12.27 -3.39
CA TRP A 135 -0.45 11.99 -2.41
C TRP A 135 0.11 11.73 -1.03
N TRP A 136 1.24 11.01 -0.95
CA TRP A 136 1.97 10.78 0.29
C TRP A 136 2.41 12.10 0.92
N SER A 137 2.84 13.10 0.14
CA SER A 137 3.37 14.38 0.64
C SER A 137 2.36 15.51 0.77
N ARG A 138 1.05 15.21 0.68
CA ARG A 138 0.00 16.21 0.96
C ARG A 138 -0.31 16.26 2.46
N PRO A 139 -0.68 17.43 3.02
CA PRO A 139 -0.91 18.71 2.35
C PRO A 139 0.34 19.58 2.15
N GLU A 140 1.52 19.12 2.58
CA GLU A 140 2.75 19.93 2.63
C GLU A 140 3.26 20.38 1.24
N LEU A 141 2.81 19.71 0.19
CA LEU A 141 3.17 20.01 -1.20
C LEU A 141 2.31 21.15 -1.80
N PRO A 142 2.91 22.20 -2.39
CA PRO A 142 2.18 23.23 -3.16
C PRO A 142 1.33 22.61 -4.27
N ILE A 143 0.18 23.25 -4.56
CA ILE A 143 -0.79 22.71 -5.53
C ILE A 143 -0.21 22.54 -6.94
N GLU A 144 0.68 23.45 -7.36
CA GLU A 144 1.36 23.38 -8.65
C GLU A 144 2.27 22.15 -8.74
N HIS A 145 3.07 21.88 -7.71
CA HIS A 145 3.93 20.70 -7.66
C HIS A 145 3.12 19.40 -7.59
N PHE A 146 2.00 19.43 -6.86
CA PHE A 146 1.09 18.29 -6.81
C PHE A 146 0.51 17.96 -8.19
N ARG A 147 0.10 18.98 -8.96
CA ARG A 147 -0.36 18.81 -10.33
C ARG A 147 0.75 18.25 -11.22
N SER A 148 1.94 18.84 -11.21
CA SER A 148 3.08 18.34 -12.00
C SER A 148 3.42 16.87 -11.73
N LEU A 149 3.27 16.39 -10.48
CA LEU A 149 3.51 15.00 -10.13
C LEU A 149 2.35 14.06 -10.52
N THR A 150 1.10 14.53 -10.52
CA THR A 150 -0.09 13.69 -10.71
C THR A 150 -0.66 13.73 -12.11
N ASP A 151 -0.44 14.80 -12.88
CA ASP A 151 -1.02 14.98 -14.20
C ASP A 151 -0.57 13.92 -15.22
N PRO A 152 0.71 13.46 -15.25
CA PRO A 152 1.10 12.34 -16.10
C PRO A 152 0.30 11.08 -15.78
N TRP A 153 0.14 10.76 -14.50
CA TRP A 153 -0.65 9.59 -14.08
C TRP A 153 -2.12 9.68 -14.51
N ARG A 154 -2.72 10.87 -14.39
CA ARG A 154 -4.09 11.13 -14.82
C ARG A 154 -4.27 11.09 -16.33
N ALA A 155 -3.26 11.48 -17.10
CA ALA A 155 -3.30 11.40 -18.55
C ALA A 155 -3.23 9.96 -19.04
N MET A 156 -2.52 9.09 -18.31
CA MET A 156 -2.29 7.69 -18.66
C MET A 156 -3.44 6.78 -18.24
N ILE A 157 -4.08 7.12 -17.13
CA ILE A 157 -5.30 6.47 -16.67
C ILE A 157 -6.44 7.43 -16.99
N ALA A 158 -7.09 7.28 -18.13
CA ALA A 158 -8.40 7.90 -18.32
C ALA A 158 -9.29 7.46 -17.13
N LEU A 159 -9.50 8.39 -16.20
CA LEU A 159 -9.79 8.11 -14.79
C LEU A 159 -11.08 7.31 -14.56
N ASP A 160 -11.98 7.28 -15.53
CA ASP A 160 -13.32 6.70 -15.43
C ASP A 160 -13.50 5.34 -16.15
N GLU A 161 -12.51 4.85 -16.92
CA GLU A 161 -12.75 3.73 -17.86
C GLU A 161 -11.83 2.50 -17.70
N ALA A 162 -10.63 2.64 -17.14
CA ALA A 162 -9.75 1.48 -16.95
C ALA A 162 -10.23 0.63 -15.77
N GLU A 163 -10.89 -0.48 -16.08
CA GLU A 163 -11.31 -1.49 -15.11
C GLU A 163 -10.08 -2.14 -14.46
N PRO A 164 -10.08 -2.34 -13.11
CA PRO A 164 -9.03 -3.11 -12.46
C PRO A 164 -9.00 -4.54 -13.02
N ALA A 165 -7.84 -5.18 -12.95
CA ALA A 165 -7.71 -6.58 -13.32
C ALA A 165 -8.79 -7.43 -12.59
N PRO A 166 -9.43 -8.39 -13.29
CA PRO A 166 -10.30 -9.36 -12.66
C PRO A 166 -9.64 -10.00 -11.44
N ALA A 167 -10.41 -10.22 -10.36
CA ALA A 167 -9.87 -10.79 -9.12
C ALA A 167 -9.16 -12.15 -9.34
N ALA A 168 -9.62 -12.94 -10.32
CA ALA A 168 -8.98 -14.18 -10.73
C ALA A 168 -7.56 -13.97 -11.28
N ASP A 169 -7.32 -12.90 -12.02
CA ASP A 169 -6.01 -12.60 -12.60
C ASP A 169 -5.02 -12.09 -11.55
N VAL A 170 -5.53 -11.46 -10.48
CA VAL A 170 -4.71 -10.92 -9.38
C VAL A 170 -4.44 -11.97 -8.30
N TYR A 171 -5.46 -12.71 -7.86
CA TYR A 171 -5.41 -13.60 -6.70
C TYR A 171 -5.36 -15.08 -7.08
N GLY A 172 -5.49 -15.42 -8.36
CA GLY A 172 -5.48 -16.80 -8.86
C GLY A 172 -6.61 -17.64 -8.29
N GLU A 173 -6.31 -18.90 -7.98
CA GLU A 173 -7.26 -19.90 -7.45
C GLU A 173 -7.90 -19.50 -6.10
N ARG A 174 -7.35 -18.48 -5.43
CA ARG A 174 -7.82 -18.01 -4.13
C ARG A 174 -8.66 -16.74 -4.22
N ALA A 175 -9.03 -16.31 -5.42
CA ALA A 175 -9.82 -15.09 -5.66
C ALA A 175 -11.15 -15.07 -4.89
N ASP A 176 -11.91 -16.17 -4.89
CA ASP A 176 -13.19 -16.24 -4.17
C ASP A 176 -12.99 -16.11 -2.66
N ALA A 177 -11.99 -16.79 -2.09
CA ALA A 177 -11.71 -16.70 -0.66
C ALA A 177 -11.28 -15.28 -0.23
N VAL A 178 -10.51 -14.60 -1.08
CA VAL A 178 -10.12 -13.20 -0.87
C VAL A 178 -11.34 -12.27 -0.98
N ALA A 179 -12.21 -12.50 -1.96
CA ALA A 179 -13.45 -11.74 -2.13
C ALA A 179 -14.39 -11.90 -0.92
N ASP A 180 -14.56 -13.13 -0.41
CA ASP A 180 -15.33 -13.41 0.80
C ASP A 180 -14.77 -12.67 2.02
N ALA A 181 -13.44 -12.69 2.20
CA ALA A 181 -12.80 -11.97 3.30
C ALA A 181 -12.98 -10.44 3.18
N LEU A 182 -12.88 -9.88 1.97
CA LEU A 182 -13.13 -8.46 1.71
C LEU A 182 -14.60 -8.09 1.92
N ALA A 183 -15.54 -8.95 1.54
CA ALA A 183 -16.97 -8.77 1.77
C ALA A 183 -17.30 -8.79 3.27
N ALA A 184 -16.66 -9.68 4.04
CA ALA A 184 -16.79 -9.71 5.50
C ALA A 184 -16.31 -8.40 6.15
N LEU A 185 -15.21 -7.82 5.67
CA LEU A 185 -14.72 -6.51 6.14
C LEU A 185 -15.63 -5.34 5.75
N ALA A 186 -16.34 -5.45 4.63
CA ALA A 186 -17.32 -4.46 4.19
C ALA A 186 -18.68 -4.60 4.88
N CYS A 187 -18.92 -5.69 5.62
CA CYS A 187 -20.18 -5.94 6.28
C CYS A 187 -20.43 -4.92 7.41
N PRO A 188 -21.59 -4.24 7.46
CA PRO A 188 -21.89 -3.27 8.51
C PRO A 188 -21.88 -3.83 9.94
N SER A 189 -21.99 -5.15 10.10
CA SER A 189 -21.89 -5.82 11.41
C SER A 189 -20.45 -5.96 11.91
N THR A 190 -19.47 -5.88 11.00
CA THR A 190 -18.05 -5.90 11.35
C THR A 190 -17.65 -4.50 11.79
N ASP A 191 -17.82 -4.19 13.09
CA ASP A 191 -17.40 -2.89 13.61
C ASP A 191 -15.88 -2.81 13.83
N LEU A 192 -15.35 -1.60 13.65
CA LEU A 192 -13.91 -1.33 13.76
C LEU A 192 -13.37 -1.66 15.16
N ALA A 193 -14.19 -1.47 16.20
CA ALA A 193 -13.84 -1.75 17.58
C ALA A 193 -13.58 -3.24 17.81
N SER A 194 -14.38 -4.12 17.21
CA SER A 194 -14.23 -5.57 17.28
C SER A 194 -12.94 -6.02 16.61
N LEU A 195 -12.63 -5.50 15.42
CA LEU A 195 -11.34 -5.75 14.75
C LEU A 195 -10.16 -5.22 15.59
N ALA A 196 -10.29 -4.02 16.16
CA ALA A 196 -9.25 -3.41 16.97
C ALA A 196 -9.04 -4.10 18.33
N ALA A 197 -10.05 -4.80 18.85
CA ALA A 197 -10.00 -5.54 20.10
C ALA A 197 -9.24 -6.87 19.97
N LEU A 198 -9.00 -7.35 18.74
CA LEU A 198 -8.20 -8.55 18.52
C LEU A 198 -6.74 -8.32 18.94
N ARG A 199 -6.25 -9.25 19.75
CA ARG A 199 -4.92 -9.22 20.32
C ARG A 199 -4.27 -10.58 20.09
N TRP A 200 -3.02 -10.52 19.65
CA TRP A 200 -2.14 -11.67 19.58
C TRP A 200 -1.11 -11.57 20.70
N PRO A 201 -0.61 -12.71 21.21
CA PRO A 201 0.60 -12.69 22.02
C PRO A 201 1.74 -12.03 21.24
N PHE A 202 2.65 -11.38 21.97
CA PHE A 202 3.77 -10.64 21.39
C PHE A 202 4.53 -11.48 20.35
N GLY A 203 4.74 -10.93 19.15
CA GLY A 203 5.46 -11.59 18.05
C GLY A 203 4.64 -12.58 17.23
N THR A 204 3.49 -13.05 17.70
CA THR A 204 2.72 -14.13 17.05
C THR A 204 2.18 -13.69 15.69
N TRP A 205 1.54 -12.52 15.63
CA TRP A 205 1.05 -11.96 14.37
C TRP A 205 2.20 -11.66 13.40
N GLN A 206 3.31 -11.08 13.90
CA GLN A 206 4.47 -10.74 13.07
C GLN A 206 5.09 -12.00 12.46
N ASN A 207 5.22 -13.08 13.24
CA ASN A 207 5.76 -14.36 12.76
C ASN A 207 4.85 -15.00 11.72
N ALA A 208 3.52 -14.99 11.94
CA ALA A 208 2.57 -15.53 10.97
C ALA A 208 2.55 -14.73 9.65
N MET A 209 2.56 -13.39 9.74
CA MET A 209 2.67 -12.51 8.56
C MET A 209 4.01 -12.68 7.83
N HIS A 210 5.09 -12.94 8.57
CA HIS A 210 6.40 -13.23 7.99
C HIS A 210 6.41 -14.56 7.24
N ALA A 211 5.86 -15.63 7.84
CA ALA A 211 5.70 -16.92 7.21
C ALA A 211 4.84 -16.81 5.93
N ALA A 212 3.74 -16.05 6.00
CA ALA A 212 2.91 -15.73 4.86
C ALA A 212 3.69 -15.00 3.74
N ALA A 213 4.47 -13.97 4.07
CA ALA A 213 5.27 -13.28 3.08
C ALA A 213 6.30 -14.20 2.39
N TRP A 214 6.93 -15.11 3.13
CA TRP A 214 7.83 -16.12 2.56
C TRP A 214 7.10 -17.14 1.68
N ALA A 215 5.94 -17.63 2.12
CA ALA A 215 5.11 -18.52 1.32
C ALA A 215 4.66 -17.83 0.02
N ALA A 216 4.20 -16.58 0.11
CA ALA A 216 3.84 -15.78 -1.05
C ALA A 216 5.02 -15.59 -2.00
N PHE A 217 6.21 -15.27 -1.48
CA PHE A 217 7.43 -15.15 -2.29
C PHE A 217 7.78 -16.46 -3.02
N HIS A 218 7.74 -17.60 -2.32
CA HIS A 218 8.05 -18.90 -2.91
C HIS A 218 7.02 -19.39 -3.93
N GLN A 219 5.81 -18.84 -3.91
CA GLN A 219 4.71 -19.18 -4.81
C GLN A 219 4.45 -18.09 -5.85
N ASP A 220 5.32 -17.08 -5.95
CA ASP A 220 5.16 -15.92 -6.83
C ASP A 220 3.83 -15.14 -6.61
N ARG A 221 3.29 -15.17 -5.38
CA ARG A 221 2.05 -14.49 -4.96
C ARG A 221 2.28 -13.22 -4.13
N LEU A 222 3.50 -12.69 -4.07
CA LEU A 222 3.81 -11.52 -3.23
C LEU A 222 3.06 -10.27 -3.67
N HIS A 223 2.95 -10.07 -4.99
CA HIS A 223 2.14 -9.01 -5.58
C HIS A 223 0.65 -9.16 -5.19
N ALA A 224 0.08 -10.35 -5.33
CA ALA A 224 -1.28 -10.66 -4.92
C ALA A 224 -1.54 -10.34 -3.43
N GLN A 225 -0.57 -10.66 -2.56
CA GLN A 225 -0.64 -10.35 -1.13
C GLN A 225 -0.68 -8.85 -0.88
N MET A 226 0.13 -8.08 -1.62
CA MET A 226 0.15 -6.63 -1.50
C MET A 226 -1.17 -5.98 -1.95
N VAL A 227 -1.73 -6.42 -3.09
CA VAL A 227 -3.03 -5.94 -3.58
C VAL A 227 -4.15 -6.30 -2.60
N ALA A 228 -4.15 -7.52 -2.05
CA ALA A 228 -5.12 -7.96 -1.05
C ALA A 228 -5.09 -7.09 0.23
N VAL A 229 -3.89 -6.77 0.72
CA VAL A 229 -3.70 -5.90 1.90
C VAL A 229 -4.19 -4.47 1.65
N LEU A 230 -3.91 -3.90 0.47
CA LEU A 230 -4.42 -2.58 0.10
C LEU A 230 -5.94 -2.58 -0.07
N ALA A 231 -6.51 -3.62 -0.67
CA ALA A 231 -7.96 -3.78 -0.81
C ALA A 231 -8.64 -3.84 0.56
N ALA A 232 -8.12 -4.65 1.49
CA ALA A 232 -8.62 -4.73 2.86
C ALA A 232 -8.57 -3.37 3.57
N THR A 233 -7.47 -2.64 3.38
CA THR A 233 -7.29 -1.29 3.94
C THR A 233 -8.29 -0.31 3.37
N GLY A 234 -8.52 -0.36 2.05
CA GLY A 234 -9.53 0.44 1.37
C GLY A 234 -10.94 0.18 1.92
N GLN A 235 -11.30 -1.09 2.14
CA GLN A 235 -12.60 -1.45 2.72
C GLN A 235 -12.78 -0.91 4.14
N VAL A 236 -11.78 -1.10 5.02
CA VAL A 236 -11.83 -0.60 6.39
C VAL A 236 -11.96 0.92 6.43
N LEU A 237 -11.19 1.64 5.59
CA LEU A 237 -11.29 3.10 5.47
C LEU A 237 -12.66 3.54 4.93
N ALA A 238 -13.18 2.86 3.92
CA ALA A 238 -14.47 3.17 3.31
C ALA A 238 -15.61 3.05 4.33
N ALA A 239 -15.63 1.94 5.08
CA ALA A 239 -16.61 1.66 6.12
C ALA A 239 -16.51 2.62 7.33
N ASN A 240 -15.32 3.19 7.61
CA ASN A 240 -15.06 3.95 8.83
C ASN A 240 -14.49 5.37 8.56
N PRO A 241 -15.26 6.29 7.97
CA PRO A 241 -14.79 7.64 7.59
C PRO A 241 -14.29 8.52 8.74
N GLY A 242 -14.78 8.30 9.96
CA GLY A 242 -14.44 9.12 11.13
C GLY A 242 -13.41 8.51 12.08
N ALA A 243 -12.86 7.33 11.74
CA ALA A 243 -12.01 6.59 12.67
C ALA A 243 -10.66 7.28 12.92
N GLY A 244 -10.21 7.19 14.18
CA GLY A 244 -8.90 7.70 14.57
C GLY A 244 -7.75 6.80 14.09
N PRO A 245 -6.53 7.35 13.93
CA PRO A 245 -5.38 6.60 13.40
C PRO A 245 -4.96 5.41 14.28
N VAL A 246 -5.10 5.52 15.61
CA VAL A 246 -4.77 4.44 16.55
C VAL A 246 -5.74 3.27 16.42
N GLU A 247 -7.03 3.57 16.27
CA GLU A 247 -8.08 2.58 16.11
C GLU A 247 -7.95 1.87 14.76
N LEU A 248 -7.74 2.64 13.68
CA LEU A 248 -7.46 2.10 12.34
C LEU A 248 -6.24 1.19 12.34
N ARG A 249 -5.09 1.61 12.88
CA ARG A 249 -3.89 0.76 12.95
C ARG A 249 -4.15 -0.55 13.69
N SER A 250 -4.92 -0.49 14.77
CA SER A 250 -5.25 -1.69 15.56
C SER A 250 -6.14 -2.65 14.76
N ALA A 251 -7.17 -2.13 14.08
CA ALA A 251 -8.09 -2.93 13.29
C ALA A 251 -7.45 -3.49 12.00
N LEU A 252 -6.54 -2.75 11.39
CA LEU A 252 -5.89 -3.16 10.14
C LEU A 252 -5.03 -4.40 10.31
N HIS A 253 -4.46 -4.67 11.49
CA HIS A 253 -3.76 -5.93 11.74
C HIS A 253 -4.67 -7.15 11.55
N ALA A 254 -5.90 -7.08 12.05
CA ALA A 254 -6.92 -8.13 11.88
C ALA A 254 -7.39 -8.23 10.43
N ALA A 255 -7.69 -7.08 9.81
CA ALA A 255 -8.10 -7.05 8.42
C ALA A 255 -7.02 -7.64 7.50
N HIS A 256 -5.75 -7.26 7.67
CA HIS A 256 -4.64 -7.80 6.89
C HIS A 256 -4.44 -9.29 7.15
N ALA A 257 -4.54 -9.74 8.40
CA ALA A 257 -4.43 -11.16 8.75
C ALA A 257 -5.48 -12.00 8.02
N LEU A 258 -6.75 -11.56 8.04
CA LEU A 258 -7.86 -12.21 7.36
C LEU A 258 -7.60 -12.39 5.86
N VAL A 259 -7.27 -11.31 5.15
CA VAL A 259 -7.15 -11.38 3.69
C VAL A 259 -5.87 -12.10 3.26
N VAL A 260 -4.78 -12.00 4.05
CA VAL A 260 -3.56 -12.78 3.81
C VAL A 260 -3.79 -14.27 4.09
N GLY A 261 -4.50 -14.62 5.16
CA GLY A 261 -4.88 -15.99 5.47
C GLY A 261 -5.82 -16.59 4.43
N ALA A 262 -6.72 -15.78 3.85
CA ALA A 262 -7.58 -16.19 2.74
C ALA A 262 -6.76 -16.49 1.47
N LEU A 263 -5.82 -15.60 1.12
CA LEU A 263 -4.96 -15.71 -0.06
C LEU A 263 -3.98 -16.89 0.01
N LEU A 264 -3.40 -17.17 1.17
CA LEU A 264 -2.32 -18.15 1.33
C LEU A 264 -2.74 -19.41 2.09
N GLY A 265 -4.04 -19.57 2.33
CA GLY A 265 -4.55 -20.67 3.16
C GLY A 265 -4.41 -22.06 2.56
N ASP A 266 -3.99 -22.18 1.30
CA ASP A 266 -3.64 -23.40 0.59
C ASP A 266 -2.15 -23.77 0.70
N VAL A 267 -1.28 -22.81 1.02
CA VAL A 267 0.19 -22.97 1.02
C VAL A 267 0.84 -22.72 2.39
N LEU A 268 0.11 -22.15 3.34
CA LEU A 268 0.58 -21.92 4.69
C LEU A 268 0.47 -23.17 5.57
N ASP A 269 1.48 -23.38 6.42
CA ASP A 269 1.43 -24.35 7.49
C ASP A 269 0.25 -24.09 8.45
N THR A 270 -0.18 -25.13 9.15
CA THR A 270 -1.39 -25.08 9.99
C THR A 270 -1.31 -24.02 11.10
N GLU A 271 -0.16 -23.90 11.78
CA GLU A 271 0.02 -22.94 12.88
C GLU A 271 -0.09 -21.47 12.43
N PRO A 272 0.70 -20.96 11.44
CA PRO A 272 0.55 -19.59 10.98
C PRO A 272 -0.83 -19.33 10.36
N LEU A 273 -1.42 -20.33 9.68
CA LEU A 273 -2.76 -20.19 9.11
C LEU A 273 -3.84 -20.00 10.18
N GLN A 274 -3.76 -20.72 11.30
CA GLN A 274 -4.71 -20.55 12.42
C GLN A 274 -4.64 -19.15 13.03
N VAL A 275 -3.42 -18.60 13.16
CA VAL A 275 -3.19 -17.22 13.62
C VAL A 275 -3.86 -16.21 12.69
N LEU A 276 -3.75 -16.40 11.36
CA LEU A 276 -4.27 -15.48 10.35
C LEU A 276 -5.78 -15.61 10.10
N ARG A 277 -6.32 -16.82 10.20
CA ARG A 277 -7.79 -17.04 10.17
C ARG A 277 -8.49 -16.54 11.40
N MET A 278 -7.73 -16.14 12.42
CA MET A 278 -8.28 -15.65 13.69
C MET A 278 -9.26 -16.67 14.28
N ALA A 279 -8.91 -17.97 14.25
CA ALA A 279 -9.82 -19.06 14.61
C ALA A 279 -10.34 -18.99 16.06
N GLU A 280 -9.69 -18.19 16.92
CA GLU A 280 -10.10 -17.91 18.30
C GLU A 280 -10.94 -16.63 18.45
N ALA A 281 -11.08 -15.83 17.39
CA ALA A 281 -11.74 -14.52 17.40
C ALA A 281 -13.27 -14.56 17.19
N GLY A 282 -13.83 -15.70 16.76
CA GLY A 282 -15.27 -15.86 16.56
C GLY A 282 -15.89 -14.99 15.46
N LEU A 283 -15.08 -14.58 14.47
CA LEU A 283 -15.51 -13.87 13.26
C LEU A 283 -15.63 -14.84 12.08
#